data_AF-A0A0J0XI08-F1
#
_entry.id   AF-A0A0J0XI08-F1
#
_cell.length_a   1.000
_cell.length_b   1.000
_cell.length_c   1.000
_cell.angle_alpha   90.00
_cell.angle_beta   90.00
_cell.angle_gamma   90.00
#
_symmetry.space_group_name_H-M   'P 1'
#
loop_
_entity.id
_entity.type
_entity.pdbx_description
1 polymer ?
#
loop_
_entity_poly.entity_id
_entity_poly.type
_entity_poly.pdbx_seq_one_letter_code
_entity_poly.pdbx_strand_id
1 'polypeptide(L)'
;MKSHDDCNEHGPDPLVIENDADVAKHAAGIQDVKSKGVLAIDMDDVLCNTNQTIVDMHAELFPGKATPPISIEEFEHYLYWHNRGWGTQEETVDMVSQLYRAGLMDRPRPLPGARAALSKLKNMGYSLIVITARSEIQREGTEVWLEEHLPDLFDELHFTGAFNHLIPATHAEHEGHAAKRAVVSHKKRTKHEVMKQTGAMLLVDDSAENALAAAKADEPPRVLLFGNYPWNAEIVPPGEHHPDDKMIYIDCEQCGKLPARRQRRQARIERGWLPDNVTRVADWNAVIAWIERHERGENKL
;
A
#
# COMPACT_ATOMS: atom_id res chain seq x y z
N MET A 1 85.92 -1.71 -7.47
CA MET A 1 85.77 -2.21 -6.09
C MET A 1 85.60 -1.00 -5.19
N LYS A 2 84.35 -0.72 -4.76
CA LYS A 2 83.93 0.29 -3.75
C LYS A 2 84.30 1.76 -4.08
N SER A 3 83.57 2.82 -3.74
CA SER A 3 82.24 3.09 -3.18
C SER A 3 82.22 4.59 -2.81
N HIS A 4 81.05 5.22 -2.83
CA HIS A 4 80.64 6.36 -1.96
C HIS A 4 81.32 7.73 -2.19
N ASP A 5 80.67 8.90 -2.12
CA ASP A 5 79.31 9.29 -1.72
C ASP A 5 79.05 10.69 -2.31
N ASP A 6 77.84 10.93 -2.82
CA ASP A 6 77.30 12.30 -2.96
C ASP A 6 76.04 12.37 -2.10
N CYS A 7 76.13 13.11 -1.01
CA CYS A 7 75.02 13.47 -0.15
C CYS A 7 74.11 14.45 -0.89
N ASN A 8 72.82 14.13 -1.02
CA ASN A 8 71.81 15.17 -1.08
C ASN A 8 70.59 14.73 -0.28
N GLU A 9 70.40 15.41 0.85
CA GLU A 9 69.24 15.34 1.71
C GLU A 9 68.05 15.96 0.99
N HIS A 10 66.93 15.25 0.85
CA HIS A 10 65.58 15.81 0.89
C HIS A 10 64.62 14.70 1.33
N GLY A 11 64.16 14.78 2.58
CA GLY A 11 63.09 13.92 3.09
C GLY A 11 61.76 14.18 2.37
N PRO A 12 60.79 13.25 2.48
CA PRO A 12 59.49 13.41 1.84
C PRO A 12 58.74 14.59 2.44
N ASP A 13 58.24 15.46 1.56
CA ASP A 13 57.32 16.55 1.89
C ASP A 13 56.02 15.96 2.47
N PRO A 14 55.69 16.22 3.75
CA PRO A 14 54.44 15.77 4.33
C PRO A 14 53.40 16.85 4.03
N LEU A 15 52.61 16.65 2.97
CA LEU A 15 51.24 17.16 2.74
C LEU A 15 50.95 17.20 1.22
N VAL A 16 50.76 16.02 0.62
CA VAL A 16 49.93 15.92 -0.59
C VAL A 16 48.59 15.35 -0.15
N ILE A 17 47.62 16.24 0.04
CA ILE A 17 46.21 15.85 0.11
C ILE A 17 45.83 15.44 -1.31
N GLU A 18 45.76 14.14 -1.55
CA GLU A 18 45.19 13.62 -2.80
C GLU A 18 43.75 14.12 -2.93
N ASN A 19 43.43 14.69 -4.08
CA ASN A 19 42.15 15.29 -4.37
C ASN A 19 41.07 14.18 -4.42
N ASP A 20 39.98 14.32 -3.66
CA ASP A 20 38.88 13.35 -3.49
C ASP A 20 38.20 12.91 -4.81
N ALA A 21 38.56 13.53 -5.94
CA ALA A 21 38.03 13.22 -7.26
C ALA A 21 38.55 11.90 -7.87
N ASP A 22 39.71 11.39 -7.46
CA ASP A 22 40.32 10.18 -8.06
C ASP A 22 40.05 8.88 -7.27
N VAL A 23 39.69 8.97 -5.99
CA VAL A 23 39.24 7.81 -5.19
C VAL A 23 37.84 7.33 -5.62
N ALA A 24 37.02 8.22 -6.19
CA ALA A 24 35.67 7.91 -6.65
C ALA A 24 35.61 7.07 -7.95
N LYS A 25 36.73 6.82 -8.63
CA LYS A 25 36.75 6.09 -9.91
C LYS A 25 37.20 4.63 -9.83
N HIS A 26 37.55 4.11 -8.65
CA HIS A 26 38.02 2.73 -8.47
C HIS A 26 37.25 1.91 -7.42
N ALA A 27 36.07 2.35 -6.99
CA ALA A 27 35.14 1.52 -6.21
C ALA A 27 34.08 0.91 -7.16
N ALA A 28 34.38 -0.31 -7.63
CA ALA A 28 33.48 -1.34 -8.16
C ALA A 28 32.31 -0.89 -9.06
N GLY A 29 32.37 -1.28 -10.34
CA GLY A 29 31.34 -1.05 -11.36
C GLY A 29 29.90 -1.34 -10.92
N ILE A 30 29.22 -0.29 -10.48
CA ILE A 30 27.77 -0.20 -10.50
C ILE A 30 27.42 0.13 -11.95
N GLN A 31 27.07 -0.89 -12.73
CA GLN A 31 26.31 -0.64 -13.95
C GLN A 31 25.07 0.15 -13.52
N ASP A 32 24.85 1.29 -14.16
CA ASP A 32 23.62 2.06 -14.05
C ASP A 32 22.49 1.17 -14.58
N VAL A 33 21.92 0.32 -13.72
CA VAL A 33 20.85 -0.59 -14.09
C VAL A 33 19.66 0.30 -14.38
N LYS A 34 19.43 0.52 -15.68
CA LYS A 34 18.30 1.28 -16.19
C LYS A 34 17.02 0.70 -15.55
N SER A 35 16.35 1.50 -14.71
CA SER A 35 15.14 1.07 -14.00
C SER A 35 14.12 0.53 -14.99
N LYS A 36 13.54 -0.63 -14.68
CA LYS A 36 12.47 -1.24 -15.48
C LYS A 36 11.13 -0.54 -15.33
N GLY A 37 11.01 0.38 -14.38
CA GLY A 37 9.80 1.10 -14.08
C GLY A 37 9.51 1.19 -12.60
N VAL A 38 8.44 1.91 -12.26
CA VAL A 38 7.97 2.11 -10.90
C VAL A 38 6.70 1.28 -10.68
N LEU A 39 6.68 0.48 -9.61
CA LEU A 39 5.51 -0.26 -9.15
C LEU A 39 4.96 0.38 -7.88
N ALA A 40 3.67 0.70 -7.88
CA ALA A 40 2.96 1.25 -6.74
C ALA A 40 2.31 0.11 -5.94
N ILE A 41 2.63 0.05 -4.65
CA ILE A 41 2.16 -0.99 -3.74
C ILE A 41 1.31 -0.34 -2.65
N ASP A 42 0.07 -0.80 -2.46
CA ASP A 42 -0.72 -0.41 -1.30
C ASP A 42 -0.16 -1.01 -0.02
N MET A 43 -0.53 -0.46 1.14
CA MET A 43 -0.09 -0.93 2.44
C MET A 43 -1.10 -1.88 3.10
N ASP A 44 -2.30 -1.38 3.37
CA ASP A 44 -3.30 -2.11 4.15
C ASP A 44 -3.84 -3.30 3.34
N ASP A 45 -3.79 -4.50 3.93
CA ASP A 45 -4.15 -5.79 3.33
C ASP A 45 -3.40 -6.17 2.03
N VAL A 46 -2.28 -5.49 1.74
CA VAL A 46 -1.30 -5.84 0.69
C VAL A 46 0.11 -6.05 1.26
N LEU A 47 0.54 -5.21 2.21
CA LEU A 47 1.77 -5.38 2.98
C LEU A 47 1.51 -5.90 4.40
N CYS A 48 0.39 -5.51 5.02
CA CYS A 48 0.03 -5.88 6.38
C CYS A 48 -1.44 -6.29 6.50
N ASN A 49 -1.78 -7.20 7.42
CA ASN A 49 -3.14 -7.74 7.56
C ASN A 49 -4.09 -6.83 8.37
N THR A 50 -4.23 -5.57 7.96
CA THR A 50 -4.95 -4.52 8.70
C THR A 50 -6.38 -4.91 9.05
N ASN A 51 -7.20 -5.36 8.09
CA ASN A 51 -8.60 -5.68 8.37
C ASN A 51 -8.74 -6.90 9.31
N GLN A 52 -7.85 -7.89 9.22
CA GLN A 52 -7.84 -8.99 10.20
C GLN A 52 -7.53 -8.47 11.60
N THR A 53 -6.51 -7.61 11.74
CA THR A 53 -6.18 -6.99 13.03
C THR A 53 -7.34 -6.17 13.58
N ILE A 54 -8.06 -5.44 12.73
CA ILE A 54 -9.24 -4.66 13.12
C ILE A 54 -10.37 -5.57 13.61
N VAL A 55 -10.62 -6.71 12.95
CA VAL A 55 -11.61 -7.71 13.39
C VAL A 55 -11.23 -8.28 14.75
N ASP A 56 -9.97 -8.65 14.95
CA ASP A 56 -9.48 -9.19 16.23
C ASP A 56 -9.63 -8.16 17.36
N MET A 57 -9.22 -6.91 17.10
CA MET A 57 -9.34 -5.82 18.06
C MET A 57 -10.79 -5.42 18.32
N HIS A 58 -11.68 -5.52 17.33
CA HIS A 58 -13.10 -5.26 17.51
C HIS A 58 -13.71 -6.25 18.51
N ALA A 59 -13.39 -7.54 18.37
CA ALA A 59 -13.83 -8.56 19.32
C ALA A 59 -13.25 -8.35 20.73
N GLU A 60 -12.00 -7.90 20.83
CA GLU A 60 -11.31 -7.59 22.09
C GLU A 60 -11.92 -6.39 22.81
N LEU A 61 -12.11 -5.27 22.10
CA LEU A 61 -12.45 -3.97 22.69
C LEU A 61 -13.95 -3.72 22.74
N PHE A 62 -14.74 -4.37 21.88
CA PHE A 62 -16.18 -4.15 21.74
C PHE A 62 -17.01 -5.45 21.79
N PRO A 63 -16.81 -6.34 22.79
CA PRO A 63 -17.46 -7.66 22.82
C PRO A 63 -18.99 -7.63 22.82
N GLY A 64 -19.61 -6.49 23.17
CA GLY A 64 -21.07 -6.31 23.15
C GLY A 64 -21.65 -5.72 21.85
N LYS A 65 -20.81 -5.31 20.88
CA LYS A 65 -21.29 -4.68 19.64
C LYS A 65 -21.79 -5.69 18.60
N ALA A 66 -21.41 -6.96 18.73
CA ALA A 66 -21.73 -8.01 17.80
C ALA A 66 -21.87 -9.35 18.54
N THR A 67 -22.97 -10.08 18.34
CA THR A 67 -23.14 -11.45 18.86
C THR A 67 -23.67 -12.36 17.76
N PRO A 68 -22.90 -13.38 17.31
CA PRO A 68 -21.50 -13.67 17.70
C PRO A 68 -20.54 -12.53 17.31
N PRO A 69 -19.28 -12.51 17.82
CA PRO A 69 -18.25 -11.58 17.37
C PRO A 69 -18.11 -11.58 15.85
N ILE A 70 -17.65 -10.46 15.28
CA ILE A 70 -17.48 -10.39 13.83
C ILE A 70 -16.35 -11.31 13.36
N SER A 71 -16.53 -11.97 12.22
CA SER A 71 -15.44 -12.70 11.54
C SER A 71 -14.95 -11.95 10.31
N ILE A 72 -13.75 -12.30 9.83
CA ILE A 72 -13.19 -11.64 8.63
C ILE A 72 -14.01 -11.98 7.39
N GLU A 73 -14.62 -13.17 7.33
CA GLU A 73 -15.40 -13.66 6.19
C GLU A 73 -16.70 -12.86 5.96
N GLU A 74 -17.26 -12.24 7.01
CA GLU A 74 -18.43 -11.36 6.90
C GLU A 74 -18.09 -9.88 6.74
N PHE A 75 -16.79 -9.53 6.66
CA PHE A 75 -16.32 -8.17 6.46
C PHE A 75 -16.39 -7.75 4.99
N GLU A 76 -17.62 -7.64 4.47
CA GLU A 76 -17.93 -7.50 3.04
C GLU A 76 -17.60 -6.13 2.44
N HIS A 77 -17.29 -5.12 3.25
CA HIS A 77 -17.15 -3.75 2.80
C HIS A 77 -15.96 -3.04 3.42
N TYR A 78 -15.27 -2.22 2.63
CA TYR A 78 -14.18 -1.37 3.11
C TYR A 78 -14.68 -0.26 4.05
N LEU A 79 -15.88 0.28 3.83
CA LEU A 79 -16.51 1.23 4.75
C LEU A 79 -17.13 0.48 5.92
N TYR A 80 -16.53 0.61 7.10
CA TYR A 80 -16.85 -0.26 8.24
C TYR A 80 -18.30 -0.20 8.71
N TRP A 81 -18.96 0.96 8.61
CA TRP A 81 -20.39 1.12 8.93
C TRP A 81 -21.34 0.37 7.96
N HIS A 82 -20.84 -0.20 6.86
CA HIS A 82 -21.61 -1.12 6.01
C HIS A 82 -21.55 -2.59 6.50
N ASN A 83 -20.68 -2.89 7.46
CA ASN A 83 -20.52 -4.20 8.07
C ASN A 83 -21.25 -4.30 9.42
N ARG A 84 -21.59 -5.53 9.82
CA ARG A 84 -22.19 -5.82 11.12
C ARG A 84 -21.25 -5.39 12.25
N GLY A 85 -21.81 -4.97 13.38
CA GLY A 85 -21.03 -4.64 14.58
C GLY A 85 -20.41 -3.25 14.63
N TRP A 86 -20.55 -2.44 13.58
CA TRP A 86 -19.97 -1.09 13.52
C TRP A 86 -20.97 0.05 13.80
N GLY A 87 -22.27 -0.24 13.80
CA GLY A 87 -23.30 0.73 14.16
C GLY A 87 -23.45 1.87 13.16
N THR A 88 -23.70 3.07 13.68
CA THR A 88 -23.74 4.33 12.91
C THR A 88 -22.35 4.77 12.44
N GLN A 89 -22.29 5.78 11.56
CA GLN A 89 -21.02 6.36 11.13
C GLN A 89 -20.27 7.00 12.30
N GLU A 90 -20.99 7.69 13.19
CA GLU A 90 -20.44 8.33 14.38
C GLU A 90 -19.85 7.30 15.35
N GLU A 91 -20.58 6.21 15.62
CA GLU A 91 -20.07 5.11 16.43
C GLU A 91 -18.86 4.44 15.78
N THR A 92 -18.88 4.26 14.46
CA THR A 92 -17.75 3.70 13.71
C THR A 92 -16.50 4.57 13.87
N VAL A 93 -16.62 5.88 13.72
CA VAL A 93 -15.50 6.82 13.89
C VAL A 93 -14.94 6.76 15.32
N ASP A 94 -15.79 6.70 16.33
CA ASP A 94 -15.34 6.57 17.73
C ASP A 94 -14.64 5.22 17.97
N MET A 95 -15.19 4.12 17.46
CA MET A 95 -14.57 2.79 17.57
C MET A 95 -13.22 2.76 16.86
N VAL A 96 -13.11 3.26 15.62
CA VAL A 96 -11.83 3.36 14.90
C VAL A 96 -10.82 4.21 15.68
N SER A 97 -11.26 5.31 16.30
CA SER A 97 -10.39 6.14 17.15
C SER A 97 -9.89 5.37 18.37
N GLN A 98 -10.73 4.52 18.98
CA GLN A 98 -10.34 3.62 20.06
C GLN A 98 -9.35 2.54 19.59
N LEU A 99 -9.50 2.00 18.37
CA LEU A 99 -8.53 1.07 17.79
C LEU A 99 -7.14 1.70 17.64
N TYR A 100 -7.06 2.93 17.11
CA TYR A 100 -5.79 3.66 17.02
C TYR A 100 -5.16 3.90 18.39
N ARG A 101 -5.95 4.33 19.38
CA ARG A 101 -5.47 4.48 20.77
C ARG A 101 -4.97 3.16 21.38
N ALA A 102 -5.51 2.02 20.93
CA ALA A 102 -5.11 0.69 21.38
C ALA A 102 -3.94 0.07 20.58
N GLY A 103 -3.30 0.83 19.68
CA GLY A 103 -2.10 0.39 18.95
C GLY A 103 -2.36 -0.23 17.58
N LEU A 104 -3.43 0.17 16.88
CA LEU A 104 -3.72 -0.32 15.52
C LEU A 104 -2.58 -0.06 14.52
N MET A 105 -1.68 0.90 14.77
CA MET A 105 -0.54 1.16 13.87
C MET A 105 0.55 0.07 13.96
N ASP A 106 0.69 -0.58 15.12
CA ASP A 106 1.82 -1.48 15.41
C ASP A 106 1.41 -2.96 15.38
N ARG A 107 0.12 -3.23 15.58
CA ARG A 107 -0.41 -4.61 15.66
C ARG A 107 -0.52 -5.37 14.33
N PRO A 108 -0.79 -4.73 13.17
CA PRO A 108 -0.86 -5.44 11.89
C PRO A 108 0.44 -6.17 11.61
N ARG A 109 0.35 -7.45 11.25
CA ARG A 109 1.49 -8.28 10.89
C ARG A 109 1.77 -8.20 9.39
N PRO A 110 3.03 -8.36 8.97
CA PRO A 110 3.36 -8.45 7.55
C PRO A 110 2.64 -9.62 6.88
N LEU A 111 2.14 -9.41 5.67
CA LEU A 111 1.51 -10.46 4.89
C LEU A 111 2.55 -11.52 4.45
N PRO A 112 2.20 -12.82 4.50
CA PRO A 112 3.09 -13.89 4.06
C PRO A 112 3.59 -13.67 2.63
N GLY A 113 4.90 -13.82 2.43
CA GLY A 113 5.54 -13.70 1.12
C GLY A 113 5.83 -12.27 0.65
N ALA A 114 5.30 -11.23 1.32
CA ALA A 114 5.48 -9.83 0.89
C ALA A 114 6.96 -9.44 0.76
N ARG A 115 7.75 -9.62 1.83
CA ARG A 115 9.18 -9.29 1.84
C ARG A 115 9.95 -10.00 0.72
N ALA A 116 9.75 -11.31 0.58
CA ALA A 116 10.44 -12.10 -0.44
C ALA A 116 10.09 -11.65 -1.87
N ALA A 117 8.81 -11.37 -2.14
CA ALA A 117 8.35 -10.91 -3.42
C ALA A 117 8.87 -9.49 -3.75
N LEU A 118 8.77 -8.55 -2.81
CA LEU A 118 9.27 -7.19 -2.98
C LEU A 118 10.78 -7.16 -3.22
N SER A 119 11.57 -7.92 -2.46
CA SER A 119 13.01 -8.07 -2.72
C SER A 119 13.30 -8.64 -4.11
N LYS A 120 12.50 -9.62 -4.56
CA LYS A 120 12.62 -10.16 -5.92
C LYS A 120 12.31 -9.10 -6.97
N LEU A 121 11.28 -8.28 -6.78
CA LEU A 121 10.95 -7.17 -7.70
C LEU A 121 12.07 -6.12 -7.77
N LYS A 122 12.69 -5.77 -6.64
CA LYS A 122 13.89 -4.91 -6.63
C LYS A 122 15.03 -5.54 -7.42
N ASN A 123 15.31 -6.83 -7.20
CA ASN A 123 16.36 -7.56 -7.92
C ASN A 123 16.07 -7.70 -9.43
N MET A 124 14.79 -7.70 -9.81
CA MET A 124 14.38 -7.67 -11.22
C MET A 124 14.62 -6.30 -11.89
N GLY A 125 14.92 -5.25 -11.11
CA GLY A 125 15.24 -3.92 -11.60
C GLY A 125 14.09 -2.90 -11.50
N TYR A 126 13.03 -3.20 -10.73
CA TYR A 126 11.94 -2.24 -10.50
C TYR A 126 12.22 -1.33 -9.31
N SER A 127 11.75 -0.08 -9.41
CA SER A 127 11.58 0.81 -8.27
C SER A 127 10.23 0.55 -7.60
N LEU A 128 10.20 0.61 -6.27
CA LEU A 128 8.98 0.33 -5.50
C LEU A 128 8.59 1.57 -4.71
N ILE A 129 7.33 1.96 -4.80
CA ILE A 129 6.75 3.04 -3.98
C ILE A 129 5.54 2.52 -3.22
N VAL A 130 5.29 3.08 -2.05
CA VAL A 130 4.05 2.85 -1.30
C VAL A 130 3.06 3.96 -1.61
N ILE A 131 1.81 3.60 -1.95
CA ILE A 131 0.69 4.55 -2.06
C ILE A 131 -0.46 4.07 -1.17
N THR A 132 -0.69 4.76 -0.06
CA THR A 132 -1.68 4.36 0.95
C THR A 132 -2.82 5.36 1.10
N ALA A 133 -4.01 4.84 1.46
CA ALA A 133 -5.20 5.61 1.84
C ALA A 133 -5.06 6.32 3.19
N ARG A 134 -4.06 5.94 3.99
CA ARG A 134 -3.72 6.57 5.27
C ARG A 134 -3.51 8.08 5.12
N SER A 135 -3.75 8.79 6.20
CA SER A 135 -3.54 10.23 6.34
C SER A 135 -2.13 10.55 6.83
N GLU A 136 -1.71 11.81 6.66
CA GLU A 136 -0.42 12.30 7.16
C GLU A 136 -0.27 12.15 8.68
N ILE A 137 -1.38 12.16 9.44
CA ILE A 137 -1.36 11.92 10.90
C ILE A 137 -0.80 10.52 11.23
N GLN A 138 -0.93 9.57 10.31
CA GLN A 138 -0.49 8.19 10.48
C GLN A 138 0.92 7.94 9.95
N ARG A 139 1.62 8.99 9.50
CA ARG A 139 2.94 8.88 8.89
C ARG A 139 3.95 8.19 9.79
N GLU A 140 4.15 8.72 11.00
CA GLU A 140 5.17 8.22 11.92
C GLU A 140 5.00 6.72 12.20
N GLY A 141 3.79 6.28 12.59
CA GLY A 141 3.52 4.86 12.82
C GLY A 141 3.65 3.99 11.57
N THR A 142 3.30 4.52 10.39
CA THR A 142 3.48 3.81 9.11
C THR A 142 4.96 3.61 8.79
N GLU A 143 5.76 4.64 9.04
CA GLU A 143 7.19 4.62 8.77
C GLU A 143 7.94 3.69 9.72
N VAL A 144 7.61 3.73 11.02
CA VAL A 144 8.14 2.78 12.01
C VAL A 144 7.81 1.34 11.61
N TRP A 145 6.56 1.07 11.21
CA TRP A 145 6.15 -0.27 10.79
C TRP A 145 6.92 -0.76 9.55
N LEU A 146 7.11 0.11 8.55
CA LEU A 146 7.85 -0.22 7.33
C LEU A 146 9.33 -0.48 7.63
N GLU A 147 9.96 0.32 8.48
CA GLU A 147 11.35 0.12 8.88
C GLU A 147 11.55 -1.19 9.66
N GLU A 148 10.61 -1.53 10.56
CA GLU A 148 10.70 -2.76 11.35
C GLU A 148 10.55 -4.02 10.48
N HIS A 149 9.63 -4.01 9.52
CA HIS A 149 9.22 -5.23 8.83
C HIS A 149 9.75 -5.36 7.40
N LEU A 150 9.91 -4.23 6.70
CA LEU A 150 10.24 -4.13 5.28
C LEU A 150 11.37 -3.11 5.00
N PRO A 151 12.49 -3.12 5.76
CA PRO A 151 13.54 -2.12 5.61
C PRO A 151 14.17 -2.16 4.22
N ASP A 152 14.58 -0.99 3.73
CA ASP A 152 15.31 -0.76 2.48
C ASP A 152 14.59 -1.20 1.18
N LEU A 153 13.28 -1.47 1.21
CA LEU A 153 12.55 -1.93 0.03
C LEU A 153 11.95 -0.80 -0.82
N PHE A 154 11.51 0.29 -0.19
CA PHE A 154 10.73 1.34 -0.85
C PHE A 154 11.54 2.61 -1.10
N ASP A 155 11.40 3.14 -2.31
CA ASP A 155 12.07 4.38 -2.74
C ASP A 155 11.24 5.62 -2.33
N GLU A 156 9.90 5.52 -2.33
CA GLU A 156 9.00 6.62 -1.94
C GLU A 156 7.77 6.12 -1.16
N LEU A 157 7.24 6.98 -0.27
CA LEU A 157 6.01 6.74 0.51
C LEU A 157 5.04 7.92 0.33
N HIS A 158 3.83 7.62 -0.15
CA HIS A 158 2.80 8.60 -0.49
C HIS A 158 1.50 8.35 0.26
N PHE A 159 1.03 9.35 0.99
CA PHE A 159 -0.26 9.37 1.68
C PHE A 159 -1.29 10.12 0.83
N THR A 160 -2.50 9.56 0.73
CA THR A 160 -3.61 10.15 -0.03
C THR A 160 -4.70 10.74 0.86
N GLY A 161 -4.79 10.31 2.12
CA GLY A 161 -5.75 10.84 3.09
C GLY A 161 -7.20 10.63 2.67
N ALA A 162 -7.57 9.42 2.22
CA ALA A 162 -8.90 9.12 1.68
C ALA A 162 -10.03 9.53 2.65
N PHE A 163 -9.76 9.41 3.96
CA PHE A 163 -10.69 9.65 5.06
C PHE A 163 -10.50 10.97 5.81
N ASN A 164 -9.64 11.89 5.34
CA ASN A 164 -9.38 13.16 6.03
C ASN A 164 -10.65 14.01 6.25
N HIS A 165 -11.67 13.85 5.41
CA HIS A 165 -12.96 14.54 5.54
C HIS A 165 -13.80 14.06 6.74
N LEU A 166 -13.44 12.92 7.35
CA LEU A 166 -14.11 12.34 8.52
C LEU A 166 -13.44 12.73 9.85
N ILE A 167 -12.29 13.41 9.81
CA ILE A 167 -11.50 13.78 10.99
C ILE A 167 -11.29 15.30 10.99
N PRO A 168 -11.60 16.04 12.08
CA PRO A 168 -11.29 17.47 12.16
C PRO A 168 -9.79 17.73 12.00
N ALA A 169 -9.42 18.70 11.16
CA ALA A 169 -8.03 19.08 10.92
C ALA A 169 -7.44 19.79 12.15
N THR A 170 -6.82 19.05 13.08
CA THR A 170 -6.26 19.62 14.33
C THR A 170 -4.76 19.39 14.52
N HIS A 171 -4.05 18.77 13.58
CA HIS A 171 -2.63 18.44 13.77
C HIS A 171 -1.74 18.89 12.61
N ALA A 172 -0.54 19.39 12.97
CA ALA A 172 0.50 19.78 12.03
C ALA A 172 1.18 18.55 11.41
N GLU A 173 1.51 18.65 10.12
CA GLU A 173 2.14 17.60 9.33
C GLU A 173 3.66 17.55 9.58
N HIS A 174 4.26 16.36 9.58
CA HIS A 174 5.70 16.15 9.80
C HIS A 174 6.37 15.52 8.57
N GLU A 175 7.64 15.86 8.32
CA GLU A 175 8.50 15.16 7.35
C GLU A 175 8.98 13.83 7.94
N GLY A 176 9.04 12.76 7.14
CA GLY A 176 9.28 11.40 7.61
C GLY A 176 10.45 10.67 6.92
N HIS A 177 10.88 9.54 7.49
CA HIS A 177 12.21 8.92 7.30
C HIS A 177 12.21 7.49 6.69
N ALA A 178 11.10 6.75 6.62
CA ALA A 178 11.13 5.32 6.21
C ALA A 178 11.10 5.03 4.70
N ALA A 179 11.12 6.06 3.86
CA ALA A 179 11.38 5.92 2.43
C ALA A 179 12.55 6.81 2.07
N LYS A 180 13.30 6.45 1.02
CA LYS A 180 14.40 7.30 0.52
C LYS A 180 13.94 8.72 0.24
N ARG A 181 12.65 8.89 -0.12
CA ARG A 181 11.97 10.18 -0.21
C ARG A 181 10.56 10.10 0.38
N ALA A 182 10.30 10.88 1.42
CA ALA A 182 8.94 11.17 1.87
C ALA A 182 8.35 12.34 1.04
N VAL A 183 7.14 12.18 0.51
CA VAL A 183 6.45 13.24 -0.23
C VAL A 183 5.21 13.69 0.55
N VAL A 184 5.23 14.92 1.04
CA VAL A 184 4.11 15.57 1.72
C VAL A 184 3.28 16.35 0.69
N SER A 185 1.95 16.20 0.72
CA SER A 185 1.05 16.99 -0.12
C SER A 185 -0.14 17.50 0.67
N HIS A 186 -0.27 18.83 0.69
CA HIS A 186 -1.38 19.56 1.34
C HIS A 186 -2.71 19.50 0.58
N LYS A 187 -2.81 18.72 -0.52
CA LYS A 187 -4.05 18.49 -1.28
C LYS A 187 -4.42 17.01 -1.23
N LYS A 188 -5.73 16.72 -1.12
CA LYS A 188 -6.26 15.36 -1.31
C LYS A 188 -5.89 14.91 -2.72
N ARG A 189 -5.12 13.83 -2.82
CA ARG A 189 -4.71 13.21 -4.10
C ARG A 189 -5.31 11.81 -4.17
N THR A 190 -5.74 11.39 -5.35
CA THR A 190 -6.10 9.99 -5.62
C THR A 190 -4.83 9.16 -5.83
N LYS A 191 -4.93 7.84 -5.67
CA LYS A 191 -3.80 6.94 -5.99
C LYS A 191 -3.34 7.10 -7.45
N HIS A 192 -4.29 7.27 -8.38
CA HIS A 192 -4.01 7.52 -9.80
C HIS A 192 -3.19 8.79 -10.03
N GLU A 193 -3.51 9.90 -9.36
CA GLU A 193 -2.75 11.14 -9.47
C GLU A 193 -1.30 10.96 -8.98
N VAL A 194 -1.11 10.20 -7.90
CA VAL A 194 0.24 9.87 -7.41
C VAL A 194 0.98 8.99 -8.43
N MET A 195 0.32 7.99 -9.02
CA MET A 195 0.93 7.17 -10.07
C MET A 195 1.38 7.99 -11.28
N LYS A 196 0.55 8.94 -11.74
CA LYS A 196 0.93 9.87 -12.81
C LYS A 196 2.15 10.72 -12.45
N GLN A 197 2.23 11.18 -11.20
CA GLN A 197 3.35 12.00 -10.72
C GLN A 197 4.66 11.22 -10.66
N THR A 198 4.60 9.94 -10.29
CA THR A 198 5.79 9.09 -10.09
C THR A 198 6.16 8.27 -11.33
N GLY A 199 5.29 8.23 -12.35
CA GLY A 199 5.45 7.34 -13.50
C GLY A 199 5.21 5.87 -13.15
N ALA A 200 4.46 5.58 -12.10
CA ALA A 200 4.11 4.22 -11.73
C ALA A 200 3.19 3.59 -12.78
N MET A 201 3.59 2.42 -13.28
CA MET A 201 2.92 1.72 -14.37
C MET A 201 1.93 0.64 -13.91
N LEU A 202 2.06 0.21 -12.65
CA LEU A 202 1.26 -0.85 -12.04
C LEU A 202 0.88 -0.45 -10.62
N LEU A 203 -0.37 -0.66 -10.25
CA LEU A 203 -0.86 -0.59 -8.87
C LEU A 203 -1.18 -1.99 -8.36
N VAL A 204 -0.67 -2.36 -7.18
CA VAL A 204 -1.09 -3.54 -6.41
C VAL A 204 -1.89 -3.06 -5.21
N ASP A 205 -3.18 -3.36 -5.17
CA ASP A 205 -4.13 -2.77 -4.21
C ASP A 205 -5.24 -3.77 -3.92
N ASP A 206 -5.69 -3.85 -2.68
CA ASP A 206 -6.73 -4.79 -2.27
C ASP A 206 -8.15 -4.22 -2.46
N SER A 207 -8.31 -2.89 -2.62
CA SER A 207 -9.61 -2.24 -2.71
C SER A 207 -10.21 -2.32 -4.11
N ALA A 208 -11.42 -2.86 -4.19
CA ALA A 208 -12.24 -2.88 -5.39
C ALA A 208 -12.58 -1.45 -5.88
N GLU A 209 -12.80 -0.51 -4.96
CA GLU A 209 -13.09 0.88 -5.27
C GLU A 209 -11.86 1.61 -5.83
N ASN A 210 -10.67 1.40 -5.27
CA ASN A 210 -9.42 1.95 -5.81
C ASN A 210 -9.13 1.38 -7.19
N ALA A 211 -9.30 0.07 -7.38
CA ALA A 211 -9.13 -0.58 -8.68
C ALA A 211 -10.09 -0.01 -9.74
N LEU A 212 -11.37 0.17 -9.39
CA LEU A 212 -12.36 0.77 -10.29
C LEU A 212 -12.07 2.25 -10.57
N ALA A 213 -11.61 3.00 -9.57
CA ALA A 213 -11.25 4.41 -9.73
C ALA A 213 -10.05 4.58 -10.67
N ALA A 214 -9.00 3.78 -10.49
CA ALA A 214 -7.84 3.76 -11.37
C ALA A 214 -8.23 3.34 -12.80
N ALA A 215 -9.11 2.34 -12.95
CA ALA A 215 -9.61 1.90 -14.25
C ALA A 215 -10.42 2.92 -15.05
N LYS A 216 -11.07 3.86 -14.35
CA LYS A 216 -11.86 4.93 -14.97
C LYS A 216 -11.05 6.18 -15.28
N ALA A 217 -9.80 6.22 -14.85
CA ALA A 217 -9.03 7.44 -14.96
C ALA A 217 -8.48 7.63 -16.37
N ASP A 218 -8.17 8.89 -16.72
CA ASP A 218 -7.52 9.18 -18.00
C ASP A 218 -6.15 8.50 -18.04
N GLU A 219 -5.87 7.76 -19.12
CA GLU A 219 -4.70 6.86 -19.24
C GLU A 219 -4.64 5.87 -18.07
N PRO A 220 -5.58 4.91 -18.01
CA PRO A 220 -5.75 4.06 -16.83
C PRO A 220 -4.55 3.13 -16.67
N PRO A 221 -3.90 3.09 -15.50
CA PRO A 221 -2.77 2.20 -15.26
C PRO A 221 -3.25 0.76 -15.15
N ARG A 222 -2.33 -0.20 -15.20
CA ARG A 222 -2.66 -1.57 -14.83
C ARG A 222 -2.86 -1.67 -13.32
N VAL A 223 -3.85 -2.46 -12.91
CA VAL A 223 -4.11 -2.75 -11.49
C VAL A 223 -4.12 -4.25 -11.27
N LEU A 224 -3.38 -4.71 -10.28
CA LEU A 224 -3.52 -6.03 -9.69
C LEU A 224 -4.38 -5.91 -8.44
N LEU A 225 -5.63 -6.39 -8.53
CA LEU A 225 -6.53 -6.46 -7.39
C LEU A 225 -6.08 -7.62 -6.49
N PHE A 226 -5.46 -7.28 -5.38
CA PHE A 226 -4.72 -8.19 -4.51
C PHE A 226 -5.63 -8.88 -3.48
N GLY A 227 -5.40 -10.17 -3.27
CA GLY A 227 -6.12 -10.98 -2.29
C GLY A 227 -7.47 -11.49 -2.77
N ASN A 228 -7.96 -12.51 -2.06
CA ASN A 228 -9.31 -13.07 -2.22
C ASN A 228 -10.17 -12.63 -1.02
N TYR A 229 -10.27 -11.33 -0.80
CA TYR A 229 -10.90 -10.79 0.39
C TYR A 229 -12.41 -10.59 0.21
N PRO A 230 -13.22 -10.70 1.28
CA PRO A 230 -14.65 -10.43 1.17
C PRO A 230 -14.96 -9.03 0.65
N TRP A 231 -14.24 -8.00 1.10
CA TRP A 231 -14.46 -6.62 0.66
C TRP A 231 -14.09 -6.34 -0.80
N ASN A 232 -13.33 -7.22 -1.45
CA ASN A 232 -12.97 -7.09 -2.85
C ASN A 232 -13.52 -8.18 -3.76
N ALA A 233 -14.38 -9.05 -3.22
CA ALA A 233 -14.96 -10.18 -3.96
C ALA A 233 -15.80 -9.74 -5.17
N GLU A 234 -16.34 -8.51 -5.15
CA GLU A 234 -17.03 -7.90 -6.28
C GLU A 234 -16.43 -6.55 -6.65
N ILE A 235 -16.54 -6.19 -7.94
CA ILE A 235 -16.50 -4.80 -8.39
C ILE A 235 -17.87 -4.51 -8.97
N VAL A 236 -18.54 -3.46 -8.48
CA VAL A 236 -19.85 -3.06 -9.02
C VAL A 236 -19.64 -2.39 -10.38
N PRO A 237 -20.20 -2.93 -11.48
CA PRO A 237 -20.04 -2.31 -12.79
C PRO A 237 -20.64 -0.89 -12.84
N PRO A 238 -20.07 0.02 -13.64
CA PRO A 238 -20.64 1.35 -13.82
C PRO A 238 -22.11 1.30 -14.24
N GLY A 239 -22.98 1.99 -13.51
CA GLY A 239 -24.41 2.03 -13.78
C GLY A 239 -25.23 0.92 -13.11
N GLU A 240 -24.59 -0.07 -12.46
CA GLU A 240 -25.28 -1.19 -11.79
C GLU A 240 -25.39 -1.02 -10.27
N HIS A 241 -25.13 0.19 -9.75
CA HIS A 241 -25.32 0.48 -8.33
C HIS A 241 -26.80 0.45 -7.96
N HIS A 242 -27.13 -0.31 -6.90
CA HIS A 242 -28.45 -0.25 -6.30
C HIS A 242 -28.47 0.73 -5.12
N PRO A 243 -29.55 1.50 -4.87
CA PRO A 243 -29.61 2.44 -3.74
C PRO A 243 -29.29 1.80 -2.39
N ASP A 244 -29.77 0.58 -2.17
CA ASP A 244 -29.51 -0.20 -0.95
C ASP A 244 -28.02 -0.56 -0.74
N ASP A 245 -27.19 -0.53 -1.80
CA ASP A 245 -25.75 -0.84 -1.68
C ASP A 245 -24.99 0.28 -0.94
N LYS A 246 -25.61 1.46 -0.81
CA LYS A 246 -25.08 2.62 -0.04
C LYS A 246 -25.68 2.73 1.37
N MET A 247 -26.62 1.84 1.73
CA MET A 247 -27.21 1.88 3.06
C MET A 247 -26.23 1.30 4.09
N ILE A 248 -26.12 1.98 5.23
CA ILE A 248 -25.39 1.46 6.38
C ILE A 248 -25.99 0.14 6.86
N TYR A 249 -25.19 -0.68 7.53
CA TYR A 249 -25.60 -2.05 7.89
C TYR A 249 -26.91 -2.06 8.68
N ILE A 250 -26.96 -1.23 9.73
CA ILE A 250 -28.11 -1.20 10.66
C ILE A 250 -29.41 -0.77 9.96
N ASP A 251 -29.35 0.17 9.02
CA ASP A 251 -30.55 0.60 8.27
C ASP A 251 -31.01 -0.49 7.31
N CYS A 252 -30.05 -1.17 6.66
CA CYS A 252 -30.35 -2.29 5.77
C CYS A 252 -30.99 -3.45 6.56
N GLU A 253 -30.52 -3.70 7.77
CA GLU A 253 -31.07 -4.71 8.69
C GLU A 253 -32.48 -4.35 9.16
N GLN A 254 -32.67 -3.15 9.70
CA GLN A 254 -33.95 -2.66 10.19
C GLN A 254 -35.03 -2.63 9.09
N CYS A 255 -34.63 -2.31 7.86
CA CYS A 255 -35.54 -2.30 6.72
C CYS A 255 -35.75 -3.69 6.08
N GLY A 256 -35.14 -4.76 6.63
CA GLY A 256 -35.26 -6.12 6.08
C GLY A 256 -34.64 -6.32 4.69
N LYS A 257 -33.68 -5.46 4.30
CA LYS A 257 -33.08 -5.43 2.96
C LYS A 257 -31.82 -6.28 2.81
N LEU A 258 -31.25 -6.77 3.91
CA LEU A 258 -30.03 -7.60 3.90
C LEU A 258 -30.11 -8.82 2.97
N PRO A 259 -31.20 -9.63 2.94
CA PRO A 259 -31.27 -10.80 2.06
C PRO A 259 -31.17 -10.43 0.58
N ALA A 260 -31.90 -9.40 0.15
CA ALA A 260 -31.87 -8.92 -1.23
C ALA A 260 -30.50 -8.31 -1.59
N ARG A 261 -29.88 -7.57 -0.66
CA ARG A 261 -28.53 -7.01 -0.84
C ARG A 261 -27.49 -8.11 -1.03
N ARG A 262 -27.51 -9.13 -0.17
CA ARG A 262 -26.62 -10.30 -0.28
C ARG A 262 -26.84 -11.07 -1.57
N GLN A 263 -28.08 -11.26 -2.00
CA GLN A 263 -28.38 -11.93 -3.27
C GLN A 263 -27.80 -11.16 -4.47
N ARG A 264 -27.97 -9.83 -4.50
CA ARG A 264 -27.38 -9.00 -5.57
C ARG A 264 -25.85 -9.07 -5.57
N ARG A 265 -25.23 -8.97 -4.39
CA ARG A 265 -23.78 -9.12 -4.23
C ARG A 265 -23.29 -10.48 -4.73
N GLN A 266 -23.95 -11.55 -4.32
CA GLN A 266 -23.61 -12.91 -4.76
C GLN A 266 -23.70 -13.07 -6.29
N ALA A 267 -24.75 -12.53 -6.92
CA ALA A 267 -24.89 -12.56 -8.38
C ALA A 267 -23.75 -11.80 -9.10
N ARG A 268 -23.26 -10.69 -8.52
CA ARG A 268 -22.12 -9.94 -9.06
C ARG A 268 -20.80 -10.69 -8.88
N ILE A 269 -20.59 -11.34 -7.74
CA ILE A 269 -19.43 -12.21 -7.49
C ILE A 269 -19.40 -13.35 -8.52
N GLU A 270 -20.52 -14.03 -8.73
CA GLU A 270 -20.65 -15.13 -9.70
C GLU A 270 -20.39 -14.68 -11.14
N ARG A 271 -20.85 -13.48 -11.50
CA ARG A 271 -20.57 -12.87 -12.80
C ARG A 271 -19.08 -12.55 -12.99
N GLY A 272 -18.36 -12.23 -11.91
CA GLY A 272 -16.91 -12.02 -11.94
C GLY A 272 -16.46 -10.87 -12.85
N TRP A 273 -17.30 -9.84 -13.04
CA TRP A 273 -16.95 -8.72 -13.91
C TRP A 273 -15.78 -7.91 -13.33
N LEU A 274 -14.84 -7.52 -14.22
CA LEU A 274 -13.69 -6.67 -13.92
C LEU A 274 -13.49 -5.67 -15.07
N PRO A 275 -12.96 -4.47 -14.80
CA PRO A 275 -12.46 -3.59 -15.86
C PRO A 275 -11.28 -4.22 -16.63
N ASP A 276 -11.12 -3.89 -17.91
CA ASP A 276 -10.11 -4.49 -18.81
C ASP A 276 -8.65 -4.35 -18.33
N ASN A 277 -8.38 -3.32 -17.54
CA ASN A 277 -7.05 -3.01 -16.99
C ASN A 277 -6.82 -3.56 -15.57
N VAL A 278 -7.78 -4.31 -15.02
CA VAL A 278 -7.71 -4.91 -13.68
C VAL A 278 -7.54 -6.43 -13.79
N THR A 279 -6.61 -6.99 -13.04
CA THR A 279 -6.41 -8.44 -12.93
C THR A 279 -6.42 -8.85 -11.46
N ARG A 280 -7.18 -9.88 -11.09
CA ARG A 280 -7.12 -10.45 -9.73
C ARG A 280 -5.83 -11.24 -9.53
N VAL A 281 -5.21 -11.06 -8.36
CA VAL A 281 -4.07 -11.87 -7.91
C VAL A 281 -4.31 -12.28 -6.46
N ALA A 282 -4.23 -13.57 -6.16
CA ALA A 282 -4.60 -14.09 -4.85
C ALA A 282 -3.58 -13.75 -3.75
N ASP A 283 -2.30 -13.63 -4.12
CA ASP A 283 -1.19 -13.47 -3.20
C ASP A 283 0.06 -12.89 -3.92
N TRP A 284 1.15 -12.78 -3.17
CA TRP A 284 2.43 -12.31 -3.69
C TRP A 284 3.08 -13.23 -4.73
N ASN A 285 2.81 -14.53 -4.72
CA ASN A 285 3.29 -15.44 -5.76
C ASN A 285 2.60 -15.14 -7.10
N ALA A 286 1.29 -14.87 -7.05
CA ALA A 286 0.51 -14.48 -8.23
C ALA A 286 0.93 -13.12 -8.79
N VAL A 287 1.29 -12.15 -7.93
CA VAL A 287 1.89 -10.86 -8.34
C VAL A 287 3.19 -11.10 -9.12
N ILE A 288 4.12 -11.87 -8.54
CA ILE A 288 5.40 -12.18 -9.19
C ILE A 288 5.19 -12.89 -10.53
N ALA A 289 4.33 -13.91 -10.56
CA ALA A 289 4.04 -14.64 -11.80
C ALA A 289 3.44 -13.74 -12.88
N TRP A 290 2.59 -12.78 -12.50
CA TRP A 290 2.03 -11.80 -13.43
C TRP A 290 3.10 -10.89 -14.03
N ILE A 291 4.04 -10.41 -13.20
CA ILE A 291 5.14 -9.53 -13.63
C ILE A 291 6.15 -10.30 -14.50
N GLU A 292 6.48 -11.54 -14.16
CA GLU A 292 7.34 -12.38 -15.00
C GLU A 292 6.72 -12.69 -16.37
N ARG A 293 5.39 -12.86 -16.45
CA ARG A 293 4.67 -12.95 -17.72
C ARG A 293 4.77 -11.66 -18.53
N HIS A 294 4.68 -10.51 -17.86
CA HIS A 294 4.89 -9.21 -18.52
C HIS A 294 6.28 -9.10 -19.13
N GLU A 295 7.33 -9.48 -18.41
CA GLU A 295 8.72 -9.47 -18.92
C GLU A 295 8.93 -10.36 -20.15
N ARG A 296 8.09 -11.39 -20.34
CA ARG A 296 8.07 -12.24 -21.54
C ARG A 296 7.17 -11.72 -22.66
N GLY A 297 6.53 -10.57 -22.47
CA GLY A 297 5.59 -9.97 -23.42
C GLY A 297 4.20 -10.59 -23.44
N GLU A 298 3.87 -11.45 -22.47
CA GLU A 298 2.56 -12.12 -22.38
C GLU A 298 1.48 -11.21 -21.78
N ASN A 299 1.88 -10.25 -20.94
CA ASN A 299 1.01 -9.23 -20.36
C ASN A 299 1.46 -7.83 -20.82
N LYS A 300 0.53 -6.90 -21.03
CA LYS A 300 0.85 -5.50 -21.37
C LYS A 300 0.75 -4.60 -20.13
N LEU A 301 1.83 -3.90 -19.79
CA LEU A 301 1.79 -2.72 -18.93
C LEU A 301 1.35 -1.50 -19.74
#